data_AF-A0A2C4MMN2-F1
#
_entry.id   AF-A0A2C4MMN2-F1
#
_cell.length_a   1.000
_cell.length_b   1.000
_cell.length_c   1.000
_cell.angle_alpha   90.00
_cell.angle_beta   90.00
_cell.angle_gamma   90.00
#
_symmetry.space_group_name_H-M   'P 1'
#
loop_
_entity.id
_entity.type
_entity.pdbx_description
1 polymer ?
#
loop_
_entity_poly.entity_id
_entity_poly.type
_entity_poly.pdbx_seq_one_letter_code
_entity_poly.pdbx_strand_id
1 'polypeptide(L)'
;MKDLFNTDKKRAITVTTIFGCISIAVILISLNTGTLSIAPLRVIETLLGYGDFESATVLYDYRMPRIIITMLAGIGLGISGAILQGLSRNALADPGILGLHSGASFGLIVFVTLFHSINESASILIPLFTFGGGVLAAFLIILLASDRSKGLLPIRLILIGIAVSAGFSAISLFFSLKLNDETYTFASRWLVGNVWGRDWIHVLALLPWIFILTPYAWLKSKTLNALSLGDSVAAGLGVSVQKERLLLLATAVGLSCASVSMAGGIGFIGLVAPHIARKLVGTTYQHFLPLAGIIGMIILVLADTIGRSIFEPNSIPAGVVVAALGAPYFLYLLTKTK
;
A
#
# COMPACT_ATOMS: atom_id res chain seq x y z
N MET A 1 -6.41 -36.03 7.18
CA MET A 1 -6.96 -34.69 6.82
C MET A 1 -6.75 -33.67 7.94
N LYS A 2 -7.07 -33.96 9.21
CA LYS A 2 -6.76 -33.06 10.36
C LYS A 2 -5.25 -32.75 10.50
N ASP A 3 -4.37 -33.71 10.22
CA ASP A 3 -2.91 -33.51 10.34
C ASP A 3 -2.32 -32.56 9.30
N LEU A 4 -2.88 -32.55 8.07
CA LEU A 4 -2.51 -31.60 7.02
C LEU A 4 -2.86 -30.16 7.43
N PHE A 5 -4.10 -29.93 7.89
CA PHE A 5 -4.52 -28.61 8.38
C PHE A 5 -3.70 -28.13 9.59
N ASN A 6 -3.31 -29.04 10.48
CA ASN A 6 -2.48 -28.70 11.63
C ASN A 6 -1.04 -28.35 11.22
N THR A 7 -0.52 -28.99 10.17
CA THR A 7 0.80 -28.71 9.61
C THR A 7 0.85 -27.35 8.93
N ASP A 8 -0.17 -27.00 8.14
CA ASP A 8 -0.27 -25.69 7.49
C ASP A 8 -0.40 -24.55 8.50
N LYS A 9 -1.17 -24.77 9.58
CA LYS A 9 -1.31 -23.80 10.66
C LYS A 9 0.01 -23.58 11.40
N LYS A 10 0.73 -24.66 11.74
CA LYS A 10 2.06 -24.56 12.39
C LYS A 10 3.04 -23.80 11.50
N ARG A 11 3.11 -24.16 10.22
CA ARG A 11 3.94 -23.46 9.22
C ARG A 11 3.60 -21.98 9.14
N ALA A 12 2.31 -21.63 9.07
CA ALA A 12 1.86 -20.25 9.02
C ALA A 12 2.30 -19.44 10.24
N ILE A 13 2.17 -20.01 11.45
CA ILE A 13 2.62 -19.37 12.68
C ILE A 13 4.13 -19.16 12.66
N THR A 14 4.91 -20.21 12.37
CA THR A 14 6.38 -20.12 12.33
C THR A 14 6.87 -19.06 11.34
N VAL A 15 6.35 -19.07 10.11
CA VAL A 15 6.72 -18.08 9.09
C VAL A 15 6.33 -16.67 9.53
N THR A 16 5.13 -16.49 10.07
CA THR A 16 4.66 -15.18 10.55
C THR A 16 5.54 -14.65 11.68
N THR A 17 5.95 -15.50 12.62
CA THR A 17 6.89 -15.14 13.69
C THR A 17 8.25 -14.73 13.13
N ILE A 18 8.80 -15.49 12.17
CA ILE A 18 10.09 -15.16 11.52
C ILE A 18 9.99 -13.79 10.83
N PHE A 19 8.94 -13.54 10.05
CA PHE A 19 8.74 -12.25 9.40
C PHE A 19 8.45 -11.12 10.39
N GLY A 20 7.84 -11.42 11.55
CA GLY A 20 7.75 -10.52 12.69
C GLY A 20 9.14 -10.08 13.18
N CYS A 21 10.05 -11.03 13.43
CA CYS A 21 11.43 -10.73 13.81
C CYS A 21 12.18 -9.92 12.74
N ILE A 22 12.02 -10.28 11.45
CA ILE A 22 12.61 -9.53 10.34
C ILE A 22 12.10 -8.09 10.32
N SER A 23 10.80 -7.87 10.55
CA SER A 23 10.25 -6.52 10.58
C SER A 23 10.86 -5.65 11.67
N ILE A 24 11.09 -6.20 12.87
CA ILE A 24 11.77 -5.49 13.96
C ILE A 24 13.20 -5.13 13.54
N ALA A 25 13.95 -6.06 12.96
CA ALA A 25 15.30 -5.79 12.48
C ALA A 25 15.33 -4.67 11.41
N VAL A 26 14.40 -4.69 10.47
CA VAL A 26 14.26 -3.66 9.43
C VAL A 26 13.94 -2.28 10.02
N ILE A 27 13.05 -2.22 11.02
CA ILE A 27 12.70 -0.98 11.73
C ILE A 27 13.93 -0.44 12.46
N LEU A 28 14.68 -1.29 13.17
CA LEU A 28 15.89 -0.87 13.87
C LEU A 28 16.96 -0.35 12.90
N ILE A 29 17.16 -1.03 11.75
CA ILE A 29 18.07 -0.55 10.70
C ILE A 29 17.63 0.84 10.23
N SER A 30 16.33 1.03 9.95
CA SER A 30 15.80 2.32 9.51
C SER A 30 15.98 3.41 10.60
N LEU A 31 15.76 3.10 11.87
CA LEU A 31 15.96 4.08 12.94
C LEU A 31 17.41 4.53 13.06
N ASN A 32 18.38 3.68 12.73
CA ASN A 32 19.80 3.98 12.83
C ASN A 32 20.33 4.75 11.60
N THR A 33 19.86 4.40 10.40
CA THR A 33 20.38 4.97 9.15
C THR A 33 19.69 6.29 8.75
N GLY A 34 20.37 7.11 7.97
CA GLY A 34 19.92 8.42 7.48
C GLY A 34 21.07 9.44 7.45
N THR A 35 20.77 10.66 7.01
CA THR A 35 21.75 11.75 6.82
C THR A 35 22.57 12.05 8.07
N LEU A 36 21.97 11.91 9.26
CA LEU A 36 22.65 11.94 10.54
C LEU A 36 22.69 10.52 11.13
N SER A 37 23.72 9.73 10.85
CA SER A 37 23.77 8.36 11.40
C SER A 37 23.79 8.38 12.93
N ILE A 38 22.80 7.74 13.56
CA ILE A 38 22.73 7.61 15.02
C ILE A 38 23.19 6.20 15.37
N ALA A 39 24.18 6.07 16.26
CA ALA A 39 24.66 4.77 16.69
C ALA A 39 23.51 3.95 17.31
N PRO A 40 23.42 2.62 17.08
CA PRO A 40 22.31 1.80 17.58
C PRO A 40 22.10 1.89 19.09
N LEU A 41 23.19 1.97 19.86
CA LEU A 41 23.11 2.14 21.31
C LEU A 41 22.43 3.46 21.69
N ARG A 42 22.77 4.54 20.99
CA ARG A 42 22.21 5.87 21.21
C ARG A 42 20.75 5.96 20.79
N VAL A 43 20.32 5.21 19.77
CA VAL A 43 18.90 5.06 19.45
C VAL A 43 18.14 4.41 20.61
N ILE A 44 18.68 3.34 21.20
CA ILE A 44 18.06 2.67 22.35
C ILE A 44 18.03 3.60 23.57
N GLU A 45 19.13 4.29 23.88
CA GLU A 45 19.20 5.27 24.97
C GLU A 45 18.17 6.38 24.78
N THR A 46 18.05 6.91 23.56
CA THR A 46 17.08 7.96 23.21
C THR A 46 15.64 7.46 23.34
N LEU A 47 15.34 6.23 22.92
CA LEU A 47 14.03 5.61 23.08
C LEU A 47 13.67 5.37 24.56
N LEU A 48 14.67 5.13 25.41
CA LEU A 48 14.51 4.96 26.85
C LEU A 48 14.49 6.30 27.62
N GLY A 49 14.62 7.44 26.93
CA GLY A 49 14.57 8.78 27.53
C GLY A 49 15.92 9.31 28.02
N TYR A 50 17.03 8.64 27.73
CA TYR A 50 18.39 9.03 28.12
C TYR A 50 19.18 9.71 26.97
N GLY A 51 18.53 9.96 25.84
CA GLY A 51 19.16 10.63 24.68
C GLY A 51 19.33 12.14 24.88
N ASP A 52 20.28 12.72 24.16
CA ASP A 52 20.41 14.18 24.06
C ASP A 52 19.28 14.80 23.22
N PHE A 53 19.08 16.11 23.38
CA PHE A 53 17.98 16.84 22.74
C PHE A 53 18.01 16.73 21.20
N GLU A 54 19.20 16.79 20.59
CA GLU A 54 19.34 16.70 19.12
C GLU A 54 18.94 15.31 18.63
N SER A 55 19.46 14.24 19.26
CA SER A 55 19.07 12.86 18.94
C SER A 55 17.57 12.63 19.16
N ALA A 56 16.99 13.19 20.22
CA ALA A 56 15.57 13.07 20.51
C ALA A 56 14.71 13.75 19.42
N THR A 57 15.00 14.99 19.04
CA THR A 57 14.27 15.69 17.97
C THR A 57 14.39 14.95 16.63
N VAL A 58 15.59 14.53 16.24
CA VAL A 58 15.77 13.76 14.98
C VAL A 58 14.96 12.46 15.01
N LEU A 59 14.97 11.75 16.13
CA LEU A 59 14.30 10.46 16.27
C LEU A 59 12.77 10.60 16.33
N TYR A 60 12.25 11.45 17.22
CA TYR A 60 10.81 11.56 17.51
C TYR A 60 10.06 12.45 16.53
N ASP A 61 10.66 13.53 16.04
CA ASP A 61 9.94 14.51 15.22
C ASP A 61 10.11 14.23 13.72
N TYR A 62 11.22 13.61 13.31
CA TYR A 62 11.51 13.38 11.88
C TYR A 62 11.51 11.90 11.47
N ARG A 63 12.14 11.01 12.26
CA ARG A 63 12.29 9.59 11.85
C ARG A 63 11.07 8.75 12.15
N MET A 64 10.59 8.79 13.39
CA MET A 64 9.49 7.92 13.82
C MET A 64 8.20 8.14 13.04
N PRO A 65 7.73 9.38 12.81
CA PRO A 65 6.50 9.58 12.05
C PRO A 65 6.59 8.99 10.64
N ARG A 66 7.70 9.24 9.94
CA ARG A 66 7.94 8.71 8.59
C ARG A 66 7.99 7.18 8.60
N ILE A 67 8.73 6.56 9.51
CA ILE A 67 8.83 5.10 9.61
C ILE A 67 7.46 4.49 9.90
N ILE A 68 6.70 5.05 10.84
CA ILE A 68 5.36 4.56 11.19
C ILE A 68 4.40 4.69 10.00
N ILE A 69 4.41 5.83 9.29
CA ILE A 69 3.62 6.01 8.06
C ILE A 69 3.99 4.97 7.02
N THR A 70 5.29 4.75 6.81
CA THR A 70 5.83 3.77 5.85
C THR A 70 5.39 2.35 6.21
N MET A 71 5.42 1.99 7.50
CA MET A 71 4.94 0.70 7.99
C MET A 71 3.44 0.53 7.75
N LEU A 72 2.64 1.50 8.18
CA LEU A 72 1.18 1.49 8.06
C LEU A 72 0.74 1.42 6.59
N ALA A 73 1.36 2.22 5.73
CA ALA A 73 1.09 2.22 4.29
C ALA A 73 1.47 0.89 3.64
N GLY A 74 2.61 0.30 4.03
CA GLY A 74 3.04 -1.00 3.52
C GLY A 74 2.07 -2.12 3.90
N ILE A 75 1.57 -2.12 5.14
CA ILE A 75 0.51 -3.05 5.59
C ILE A 75 -0.75 -2.87 4.74
N GLY A 76 -1.22 -1.62 4.61
CA GLY A 76 -2.44 -1.29 3.88
C GLY A 76 -2.37 -1.70 2.41
N LEU A 77 -1.27 -1.40 1.72
CA LEU A 77 -1.05 -1.78 0.33
C LEU A 77 -0.96 -3.30 0.14
N GLY A 78 -0.24 -4.01 1.02
CA GLY A 78 -0.11 -5.47 0.95
C GLY A 78 -1.45 -6.19 1.14
N ILE A 79 -2.27 -5.74 2.10
CA ILE A 79 -3.60 -6.29 2.38
C ILE A 79 -4.59 -5.90 1.28
N SER A 80 -4.58 -4.65 0.81
CA SER A 80 -5.41 -4.20 -0.29
C SER A 80 -5.17 -5.05 -1.55
N GLY A 81 -3.90 -5.27 -1.91
CA GLY A 81 -3.52 -6.14 -3.01
C GLY A 81 -4.02 -7.58 -2.83
N ALA A 82 -3.90 -8.16 -1.64
CA ALA A 82 -4.42 -9.50 -1.35
C ALA A 82 -5.94 -9.63 -1.57
N ILE A 83 -6.70 -8.62 -1.15
CA ILE A 83 -8.16 -8.55 -1.33
C ILE A 83 -8.48 -8.43 -2.82
N LEU A 84 -7.85 -7.45 -3.51
CA LEU A 84 -8.09 -7.20 -4.94
C LEU A 84 -7.79 -8.43 -5.80
N GLN A 85 -6.71 -9.15 -5.52
CA GLN A 85 -6.38 -10.40 -6.22
C GLN A 85 -7.43 -11.49 -6.00
N GLY A 86 -8.00 -11.58 -4.79
CA GLY A 86 -9.08 -12.52 -4.48
C GLY A 86 -10.38 -12.21 -5.21
N LEU A 87 -10.79 -10.94 -5.18
CA LEU A 87 -12.04 -10.49 -5.78
C LEU A 87 -11.97 -10.48 -7.31
N SER A 88 -10.81 -10.11 -7.87
CA SER A 88 -10.58 -10.11 -9.31
C SER A 88 -10.29 -11.52 -9.87
N ARG A 89 -9.97 -12.49 -9.00
CA ARG A 89 -9.41 -13.80 -9.36
C ARG A 89 -8.22 -13.68 -10.32
N ASN A 90 -7.44 -12.62 -10.14
CA ASN A 90 -6.25 -12.36 -10.93
C ASN A 90 -5.09 -12.08 -9.98
N ALA A 91 -4.08 -12.95 -10.02
CA ALA A 91 -2.88 -12.80 -9.21
C ALA A 91 -2.07 -11.53 -9.54
N LEU A 92 -2.36 -10.89 -10.68
CA LEU A 92 -1.74 -9.64 -11.13
C LEU A 92 -2.50 -8.39 -10.70
N ALA A 93 -3.63 -8.53 -10.00
CA ALA A 93 -4.34 -7.36 -9.51
C ALA A 93 -3.48 -6.63 -8.46
N ASP A 94 -3.38 -5.33 -8.64
CA ASP A 94 -2.66 -4.39 -7.79
C ASP A 94 -3.44 -3.08 -7.77
N PRO A 95 -3.51 -2.36 -6.64
CA PRO A 95 -4.23 -1.08 -6.58
C PRO A 95 -3.76 -0.07 -7.62
N GLY A 96 -2.45 -0.05 -7.92
CA GLY A 96 -1.85 0.82 -8.94
C GLY A 96 -2.27 0.42 -10.35
N ILE A 97 -2.25 -0.88 -10.66
CA ILE A 97 -2.67 -1.41 -11.96
C ILE A 97 -4.18 -1.18 -12.19
N LEU A 98 -5.00 -1.28 -11.15
CA LEU A 98 -6.44 -1.00 -11.24
C LEU A 98 -6.77 0.49 -11.42
N GLY A 99 -5.80 1.40 -11.33
CA GLY A 99 -6.02 2.83 -11.57
C GLY A 99 -6.37 3.65 -10.33
N LEU A 100 -6.35 3.06 -9.13
CA LEU A 100 -6.58 3.81 -7.87
C LEU A 100 -5.47 4.85 -7.65
N HIS A 101 -4.23 4.49 -8.01
CA HIS A 101 -3.07 5.38 -7.90
C HIS A 101 -3.18 6.56 -8.88
N SER A 102 -3.68 6.31 -10.10
CA SER A 102 -3.88 7.36 -11.10
C SER A 102 -4.98 8.34 -10.68
N GLY A 103 -6.04 7.85 -10.03
CA GLY A 103 -7.04 8.70 -9.38
C GLY A 103 -6.44 9.57 -8.28
N ALA A 104 -5.62 8.98 -7.40
CA ALA A 104 -4.96 9.73 -6.33
C ALA A 104 -3.98 10.78 -6.87
N SER A 105 -3.25 10.42 -7.92
CA SER A 105 -2.37 11.31 -8.69
C SER A 105 -3.13 12.48 -9.28
N PHE A 106 -4.28 12.23 -9.89
CA PHE A 106 -5.17 13.29 -10.37
C PHE A 106 -5.64 14.20 -9.23
N GLY A 107 -6.02 13.62 -8.09
CA GLY A 107 -6.36 14.38 -6.88
C GLY A 107 -5.25 15.33 -6.43
N LEU A 108 -4.00 14.86 -6.42
CA LEU A 108 -2.83 15.71 -6.15
C LEU A 108 -2.72 16.86 -7.15
N ILE A 109 -2.80 16.55 -8.45
CA ILE A 109 -2.65 17.56 -9.51
C ILE A 109 -3.75 18.63 -9.42
N VAL A 110 -4.99 18.23 -9.13
CA VAL A 110 -6.10 19.17 -8.89
C VAL A 110 -5.78 20.07 -7.70
N PHE A 111 -5.31 19.50 -6.58
CA PHE A 111 -4.93 20.28 -5.41
C PHE A 111 -3.85 21.33 -5.75
N VAL A 112 -2.72 20.91 -6.31
CA VAL A 112 -1.62 21.84 -6.58
C VAL A 112 -1.96 22.89 -7.64
N THR A 113 -2.87 22.55 -8.56
CA THR A 113 -3.38 23.49 -9.57
C THR A 113 -4.34 24.53 -8.97
N LEU A 114 -5.13 24.18 -7.96
CA LEU A 114 -6.07 25.12 -7.33
C LEU A 114 -5.38 26.07 -6.36
N PHE A 115 -4.49 25.54 -5.51
CA PHE A 115 -3.92 26.32 -4.42
C PHE A 115 -2.69 27.15 -4.82
N HIS A 116 -2.08 26.90 -5.99
CA HIS A 116 -0.98 27.66 -6.63
C HIS A 116 0.31 27.87 -5.79
N SER A 117 0.29 27.60 -4.48
CA SER A 117 1.43 27.59 -3.57
C SER A 117 1.23 26.51 -2.50
N ILE A 118 2.28 25.72 -2.26
CA ILE A 118 2.33 24.72 -1.20
C ILE A 118 2.70 25.43 0.11
N ASN A 119 1.80 26.26 0.64
CA ASN A 119 1.98 26.82 1.97
C ASN A 119 1.74 25.70 3.02
N GLU A 120 2.40 25.76 4.18
CA GLU A 120 2.31 24.72 5.22
C GLU A 120 0.86 24.41 5.61
N SER A 121 0.00 25.44 5.73
CA SER A 121 -1.41 25.29 6.09
C SER A 121 -2.23 24.55 5.04
N ALA A 122 -1.90 24.70 3.75
CA ALA A 122 -2.63 24.06 2.66
C ALA A 122 -2.20 22.59 2.50
N SER A 123 -0.95 22.25 2.85
CA SER A 123 -0.37 20.92 2.66
C SER A 123 -1.11 19.81 3.43
N ILE A 124 -1.77 20.17 4.55
CA ILE A 124 -2.60 19.25 5.33
C ILE A 124 -3.82 18.71 4.55
N LEU A 125 -4.22 19.38 3.47
CA LEU A 125 -5.32 18.96 2.61
C LEU A 125 -4.89 17.99 1.50
N ILE A 126 -3.59 17.86 1.21
CA ILE A 126 -3.08 16.94 0.19
C ILE A 126 -3.61 15.51 0.40
N PRO A 127 -3.61 14.92 1.62
CA PRO A 127 -4.13 13.58 1.82
C PRO A 127 -5.62 13.46 1.49
N LEU A 128 -6.41 14.51 1.72
CA LEU A 128 -7.84 14.52 1.43
C LEU A 128 -8.11 14.50 -0.07
N PHE A 129 -7.42 15.35 -0.84
CA PHE A 129 -7.57 15.41 -2.29
C PHE A 129 -7.07 14.14 -2.99
N THR A 130 -5.92 13.62 -2.57
CA THR A 130 -5.37 12.37 -3.11
C THR A 130 -6.25 11.17 -2.75
N PHE A 131 -6.73 11.07 -1.51
CA PHE A 131 -7.69 10.05 -1.12
C PHE A 131 -8.99 10.15 -1.94
N GLY A 132 -9.56 11.36 -2.04
CA GLY A 132 -10.78 11.63 -2.79
C GLY A 132 -10.65 11.29 -4.28
N GLY A 133 -9.53 11.62 -4.90
CA GLY A 133 -9.24 11.25 -6.29
C GLY A 133 -9.14 9.73 -6.49
N GLY A 134 -8.51 9.01 -5.58
CA GLY A 134 -8.45 7.54 -5.62
C GLY A 134 -9.83 6.88 -5.42
N VAL A 135 -10.65 7.41 -4.51
CA VAL A 135 -12.04 6.96 -4.32
C VAL A 135 -12.90 7.27 -5.53
N LEU A 136 -12.73 8.44 -6.16
CA LEU A 136 -13.43 8.79 -7.40
C LEU A 136 -13.07 7.80 -8.51
N ALA A 137 -11.80 7.43 -8.66
CA ALA A 137 -11.40 6.40 -9.60
C ALA A 137 -12.05 5.05 -9.30
N ALA A 138 -12.02 4.59 -8.05
CA ALA A 138 -12.69 3.37 -7.65
C ALA A 138 -14.18 3.39 -7.99
N PHE A 139 -14.86 4.50 -7.71
CA PHE A 139 -16.28 4.70 -7.99
C PHE A 139 -16.57 4.60 -9.48
N LEU A 140 -15.81 5.30 -10.33
CA LEU A 140 -15.96 5.24 -11.78
C LEU A 140 -15.73 3.82 -12.32
N ILE A 141 -14.70 3.12 -11.81
CA ILE A 141 -14.40 1.75 -12.22
C ILE A 141 -15.55 0.82 -11.86
N ILE A 142 -16.06 0.90 -10.62
CA ILE A 142 -17.18 0.07 -10.16
C ILE A 142 -18.45 0.38 -10.98
N LEU A 143 -18.74 1.66 -11.21
CA LEU A 143 -19.91 2.10 -11.97
C LEU A 143 -19.89 1.59 -13.41
N LEU A 144 -18.75 1.69 -14.09
CA LEU A 144 -18.59 1.27 -15.48
C LEU A 144 -18.44 -0.26 -15.62
N ALA A 145 -17.87 -0.94 -14.61
CA ALA A 145 -17.66 -2.39 -14.66
C ALA A 145 -18.88 -3.21 -14.24
N SER A 146 -19.82 -2.59 -13.53
CA SER A 146 -21.04 -3.25 -13.08
C SER A 146 -21.98 -3.50 -14.26
N ASP A 147 -22.36 -4.76 -14.46
CA ASP A 147 -23.38 -5.14 -15.42
C ASP A 147 -24.74 -5.24 -14.73
N ARG A 148 -25.80 -4.65 -15.32
CA ARG A 148 -27.16 -4.67 -14.74
C ARG A 148 -27.70 -6.09 -14.55
N SER A 149 -27.25 -7.06 -15.34
CA SER A 149 -27.73 -8.44 -15.32
C SER A 149 -26.86 -9.41 -14.51
N LYS A 150 -25.53 -9.19 -14.49
CA LYS A 150 -24.55 -10.12 -13.91
C LYS A 150 -23.79 -9.55 -12.70
N GLY A 151 -24.03 -8.30 -12.34
CA GLY A 151 -23.28 -7.60 -11.29
C GLY A 151 -21.84 -7.32 -11.68
N LEU A 152 -20.93 -7.29 -10.70
CA LEU A 152 -19.52 -6.95 -10.90
C LEU A 152 -18.73 -8.12 -11.52
N LEU A 153 -18.32 -7.97 -12.78
CA LEU A 153 -17.50 -8.95 -13.49
C LEU A 153 -15.99 -8.69 -13.24
N PRO A 154 -15.25 -9.64 -12.64
CA PRO A 154 -13.83 -9.48 -12.28
C PRO A 154 -12.92 -9.03 -13.43
N ILE A 155 -13.09 -9.60 -14.62
CA ILE A 155 -12.27 -9.27 -15.79
C ILE A 155 -12.53 -7.83 -16.30
N ARG A 156 -13.78 -7.34 -16.20
CA ARG A 156 -14.15 -5.99 -16.63
C ARG A 156 -13.54 -4.93 -15.72
N LEU A 157 -13.44 -5.20 -14.41
CA LEU A 157 -12.80 -4.29 -13.45
C LEU A 157 -11.38 -3.92 -13.87
N ILE A 158 -10.61 -4.88 -14.38
CA ILE A 158 -9.22 -4.66 -14.80
C ILE A 158 -9.16 -3.81 -16.08
N LEU A 159 -9.92 -4.18 -17.11
CA LEU A 159 -9.92 -3.45 -18.38
C LEU A 159 -10.39 -2.00 -18.21
N ILE A 160 -11.44 -1.79 -17.42
CA ILE A 160 -11.97 -0.45 -17.12
C ILE A 160 -11.01 0.31 -16.22
N GLY A 161 -10.38 -0.35 -15.24
CA GLY A 161 -9.33 0.24 -14.43
C GLY A 161 -8.20 0.83 -15.27
N ILE A 162 -7.72 0.08 -16.27
CA ILE A 162 -6.69 0.55 -17.21
C ILE A 162 -7.19 1.77 -18.01
N ALA A 163 -8.42 1.75 -18.51
CA ALA A 163 -8.99 2.86 -19.28
C ALA A 163 -9.16 4.13 -18.44
N VAL A 164 -9.72 4.00 -17.23
CA VAL A 164 -9.90 5.11 -16.26
C VAL A 164 -8.54 5.66 -15.83
N SER A 165 -7.57 4.78 -15.58
CA SER A 165 -6.19 5.15 -15.25
C SER A 165 -5.55 6.01 -16.35
N ALA A 166 -5.69 5.61 -17.61
CA ALA A 166 -5.18 6.37 -18.76
C ALA A 166 -5.84 7.76 -18.85
N GLY A 167 -7.16 7.85 -18.63
CA GLY A 167 -7.90 9.11 -18.60
C GLY A 167 -7.40 10.06 -17.52
N PHE A 168 -7.29 9.59 -16.27
CA PHE A 168 -6.75 10.41 -15.18
C PHE A 168 -5.30 10.82 -15.42
N SER A 169 -4.48 9.93 -15.97
CA SER A 169 -3.09 10.24 -16.30
C SER A 169 -2.98 11.32 -17.37
N ALA A 170 -3.81 11.27 -18.42
CA ALA A 170 -3.83 12.28 -19.47
C ALA A 170 -4.24 13.66 -18.94
N ILE A 171 -5.27 13.72 -18.09
CA ILE A 171 -5.73 14.97 -17.47
C ILE A 171 -4.67 15.51 -16.50
N SER A 172 -4.07 14.64 -15.69
CA SER A 172 -2.99 14.99 -14.76
C SER A 172 -1.79 15.59 -15.50
N LEU A 173 -1.40 14.99 -16.63
CA LEU A 173 -0.32 15.51 -17.47
C LEU A 173 -0.66 16.88 -18.04
N PHE A 174 -1.87 17.07 -18.58
CA PHE A 174 -2.30 18.36 -19.13
C PHE A 174 -2.23 19.49 -18.11
N PHE A 175 -2.72 19.26 -16.89
CA PHE A 175 -2.64 20.26 -15.81
C PHE A 175 -1.20 20.48 -15.31
N SER A 176 -0.37 19.43 -15.32
CA SER A 176 1.03 19.53 -14.90
C SER A 176 1.85 20.51 -15.76
N LEU A 177 1.47 20.70 -17.03
CA LEU A 177 2.12 21.66 -17.95
C LEU A 177 1.96 23.12 -17.52
N LYS A 178 1.02 23.43 -16.61
CA LYS A 178 0.77 24.78 -16.10
C LYS A 178 1.44 25.05 -14.76
N LEU A 179 2.09 24.06 -14.17
CA LEU A 179 2.73 24.18 -12.86
C LEU A 179 4.10 24.87 -13.00
N ASN A 180 4.51 25.58 -11.95
CA ASN A 180 5.89 26.05 -11.84
C ASN A 180 6.84 24.89 -11.51
N ASP A 181 8.15 25.12 -11.69
CA ASP A 181 9.17 24.08 -11.57
C ASP A 181 9.22 23.43 -10.17
N GLU A 182 9.02 24.21 -9.11
CA GLU A 182 9.03 23.71 -7.72
C GLU A 182 7.84 22.77 -7.45
N THR A 183 6.64 23.19 -7.80
CA THR A 183 5.42 22.40 -7.62
C THR A 183 5.44 21.16 -8.49
N TYR A 184 5.92 21.29 -9.73
CA TYR A 184 6.09 20.16 -10.63
C TYR A 184 7.11 19.14 -10.09
N THR A 185 8.22 19.60 -9.51
CA THR A 185 9.23 18.73 -8.90
C THR A 185 8.65 17.96 -7.71
N PHE A 186 7.91 18.64 -6.83
CA PHE A 186 7.20 17.99 -5.73
C PHE A 186 6.20 16.95 -6.22
N ALA A 187 5.31 17.34 -7.15
CA ALA A 187 4.29 16.45 -7.70
C ALA A 187 4.93 15.23 -8.38
N SER A 188 5.96 15.43 -9.20
CA SER A 188 6.69 14.34 -9.87
C SER A 188 7.29 13.35 -8.90
N ARG A 189 7.89 13.81 -7.78
CA ARG A 189 8.42 12.91 -6.74
C ARG A 189 7.30 12.14 -6.02
N TRP A 190 6.16 12.77 -5.78
CA TRP A 190 5.00 12.10 -5.19
C TRP A 190 4.43 11.01 -6.11
N LEU A 191 4.31 11.30 -7.40
CA LEU A 191 3.76 10.40 -8.43
C LEU A 191 4.59 9.11 -8.55
N VAL A 192 5.92 9.20 -8.45
CA VAL A 192 6.81 8.03 -8.47
C VAL A 192 6.97 7.35 -7.10
N GLY A 193 6.19 7.75 -6.10
CA GLY A 193 6.11 7.08 -4.80
C GLY A 193 7.16 7.54 -3.79
N ASN A 194 7.08 8.80 -3.37
CA ASN A 194 7.88 9.32 -2.26
C ASN A 194 7.04 9.34 -0.97
N VAL A 195 7.58 8.77 0.11
CA VAL A 195 7.00 8.92 1.45
C VAL A 195 7.20 10.38 1.88
N TRP A 196 6.16 11.17 1.67
CA TRP A 196 6.17 12.61 1.89
C TRP A 196 5.59 12.97 3.26
N GLY A 197 4.71 12.12 3.81
CA GLY A 197 4.17 12.26 5.16
C GLY A 197 5.27 12.10 6.20
N ARG A 198 5.46 13.13 7.03
CA ARG A 198 6.62 13.26 7.94
C ARG A 198 6.28 13.75 9.34
N ASP A 199 5.00 13.98 9.62
CA ASP A 199 4.53 14.53 10.90
C ASP A 199 3.57 13.56 11.60
N TRP A 200 3.46 13.68 12.93
CA TRP A 200 2.54 12.89 13.74
C TRP A 200 1.07 13.06 13.34
N ILE A 201 0.67 14.23 12.82
CA ILE A 201 -0.69 14.43 12.32
C ILE A 201 -1.02 13.47 11.16
N HIS A 202 -0.05 13.19 10.28
CA HIS A 202 -0.19 12.24 9.18
C HIS A 202 -0.29 10.80 9.70
N VAL A 203 0.47 10.45 10.74
CA VAL A 203 0.37 9.17 11.44
C VAL A 203 -1.05 8.97 11.99
N LEU A 204 -1.54 9.94 12.76
CA LEU A 204 -2.85 9.90 13.39
C LEU A 204 -3.99 9.88 12.37
N ALA A 205 -3.80 10.49 11.20
CA ALA A 205 -4.76 10.43 10.10
C ALA A 205 -4.82 9.04 9.43
N LEU A 206 -3.68 8.35 9.28
CA LEU A 206 -3.61 7.03 8.64
C LEU A 206 -3.99 5.88 9.58
N LEU A 207 -3.66 6.01 10.86
CA LEU A 207 -3.79 4.94 11.85
C LEU A 207 -5.21 4.35 11.93
N PRO A 208 -6.30 5.13 12.00
CA PRO A 208 -7.67 4.59 12.08
C PRO A 208 -8.03 3.71 10.87
N TRP A 209 -7.59 4.09 9.67
CA TRP A 209 -7.86 3.32 8.45
C TRP A 209 -7.24 1.93 8.53
N ILE A 210 -5.96 1.86 8.94
CA ILE A 210 -5.26 0.58 9.04
C ILE A 210 -5.82 -0.25 10.20
N PHE A 211 -6.02 0.34 11.38
CA PHE A 211 -6.49 -0.37 12.57
C PHE A 211 -7.93 -0.85 12.48
N ILE A 212 -8.79 -0.22 11.68
CA ILE A 212 -10.19 -0.64 11.51
C ILE A 212 -10.32 -1.60 10.33
N LEU A 213 -9.75 -1.26 9.17
CA LEU A 213 -9.97 -2.03 7.94
C LEU A 213 -9.14 -3.31 7.89
N THR A 214 -7.96 -3.36 8.53
CA THR A 214 -7.14 -4.57 8.55
C THR A 214 -7.79 -5.70 9.35
N PRO A 215 -8.25 -5.49 10.60
CA PRO A 215 -9.00 -6.52 11.31
C PRO A 215 -10.30 -6.90 10.60
N TYR A 216 -11.02 -5.92 10.03
CA TYR A 216 -12.21 -6.20 9.23
C TYR A 216 -11.92 -7.15 8.06
N ALA A 217 -10.87 -6.89 7.28
CA ALA A 217 -10.44 -7.75 6.19
C ALA A 217 -10.09 -9.16 6.69
N TRP A 218 -9.40 -9.26 7.82
CA TRP A 218 -9.04 -10.53 8.42
C TRP A 218 -10.26 -11.34 8.91
N LEU A 219 -11.25 -10.69 9.54
CA LEU A 219 -12.52 -11.32 9.92
C LEU A 219 -13.27 -11.88 8.70
N LYS A 220 -13.14 -11.22 7.54
CA LYS A 220 -13.72 -11.64 6.26
C LYS A 220 -12.87 -12.66 5.48
N SER A 221 -11.79 -13.19 6.06
CA SER A 221 -10.92 -14.19 5.39
C SER A 221 -11.68 -15.43 4.89
N LYS A 222 -12.66 -15.93 5.65
CA LYS A 222 -13.49 -17.07 5.22
C LYS A 222 -14.35 -16.73 4.01
N THR A 223 -14.92 -15.53 3.99
CA THR A 223 -15.68 -15.00 2.86
C THR A 223 -14.79 -14.86 1.62
N LEU A 224 -13.57 -14.35 1.79
CA LEU A 224 -12.58 -14.27 0.70
C LEU A 224 -12.21 -15.64 0.14
N ASN A 225 -12.00 -16.65 1.00
CA ASN A 225 -11.79 -18.03 0.51
C ASN A 225 -12.99 -18.52 -0.31
N ALA A 226 -14.22 -18.33 0.19
CA ALA A 226 -15.42 -18.75 -0.53
C ALA A 226 -15.55 -18.05 -1.90
N LEU A 227 -15.35 -16.72 -1.94
CA LEU A 227 -15.39 -15.93 -3.17
C LEU A 227 -14.30 -16.34 -4.17
N SER A 228 -13.15 -16.81 -3.69
CA SER A 228 -12.06 -17.30 -4.56
C SER A 228 -12.42 -18.60 -5.29
N LEU A 229 -13.34 -19.42 -4.76
CA LEU A 229 -13.77 -20.70 -5.34
C LEU A 229 -14.79 -20.55 -6.48
N GLY A 230 -15.47 -19.42 -6.59
CA GLY A 230 -16.57 -19.24 -7.55
C GLY A 230 -17.78 -18.55 -6.93
N ASP A 231 -18.55 -17.84 -7.75
CA ASP A 231 -19.74 -17.12 -7.26
C ASP A 231 -20.84 -18.12 -6.87
N SER A 232 -21.00 -19.20 -7.65
CA SER A 232 -21.96 -20.28 -7.36
C SER A 232 -21.62 -21.03 -6.07
N VAL A 233 -20.35 -21.39 -5.88
CA VAL A 233 -19.87 -22.06 -4.66
C VAL A 233 -20.04 -21.17 -3.44
N ALA A 234 -19.65 -19.90 -3.55
CA ALA A 234 -19.81 -18.93 -2.46
C ALA A 234 -21.28 -18.74 -2.08
N ALA A 235 -22.18 -18.60 -3.06
CA ALA A 235 -23.61 -18.49 -2.83
C ALA A 235 -24.17 -19.76 -2.16
N GLY A 236 -23.74 -20.95 -2.58
CA GLY A 236 -24.13 -22.23 -1.96
C GLY A 236 -23.65 -22.38 -0.51
N LEU A 237 -22.58 -21.69 -0.12
CA LEU A 237 -22.09 -21.60 1.26
C LEU A 237 -22.77 -20.50 2.09
N GLY A 238 -23.81 -19.83 1.54
CA GLY A 238 -24.57 -18.80 2.23
C GLY A 238 -23.94 -17.39 2.17
N VAL A 239 -22.93 -17.17 1.32
CA VAL A 239 -22.30 -15.86 1.15
C VAL A 239 -23.17 -14.98 0.25
N SER A 240 -23.50 -13.78 0.72
CA SER A 240 -24.13 -12.74 -0.10
C SER A 240 -23.10 -12.11 -1.07
N VAL A 241 -22.82 -12.81 -2.18
CA VAL A 241 -21.69 -12.55 -3.09
C VAL A 241 -21.52 -11.07 -3.46
N GLN A 242 -22.58 -10.40 -3.93
CA GLN A 242 -22.48 -9.01 -4.38
C GLN A 242 -22.20 -8.03 -3.22
N LYS A 243 -22.90 -8.19 -2.10
CA LYS A 243 -22.75 -7.35 -0.91
C LYS A 243 -21.33 -7.47 -0.34
N GLU A 244 -20.87 -8.70 -0.12
CA GLU A 244 -19.54 -8.95 0.43
C GLU A 244 -18.43 -8.50 -0.52
N ARG A 245 -18.61 -8.66 -1.83
CA ARG A 245 -17.68 -8.13 -2.84
C ARG A 245 -17.57 -6.62 -2.76
N LEU A 246 -18.69 -5.90 -2.66
CA LEU A 246 -18.67 -4.44 -2.56
C LEU A 246 -18.00 -3.96 -1.27
N LEU A 247 -18.29 -4.61 -0.14
CA LEU A 247 -17.68 -4.28 1.15
C LEU A 247 -16.16 -4.55 1.16
N LEU A 248 -15.73 -5.68 0.59
CA LEU A 248 -14.31 -6.01 0.47
C LEU A 248 -13.60 -5.09 -0.52
N LEU A 249 -14.23 -4.70 -1.63
CA LEU A 249 -13.71 -3.67 -2.53
C LEU A 249 -13.56 -2.33 -1.82
N ALA A 250 -14.58 -1.88 -1.07
CA ALA A 250 -14.51 -0.65 -0.29
C ALA A 250 -13.37 -0.70 0.75
N THR A 251 -13.17 -1.85 1.38
CA THR A 251 -12.06 -2.09 2.32
C THR A 251 -10.70 -1.97 1.62
N ALA A 252 -10.54 -2.61 0.47
CA ALA A 252 -9.30 -2.55 -0.31
C ALA A 252 -9.00 -1.13 -0.82
N VAL A 253 -10.03 -0.43 -1.30
CA VAL A 253 -9.94 0.97 -1.74
C VAL A 253 -9.57 1.87 -0.57
N GLY A 254 -10.23 1.74 0.59
CA GLY A 254 -9.91 2.52 1.78
C GLY A 254 -8.48 2.32 2.25
N LEU A 255 -8.02 1.08 2.37
CA LEU A 255 -6.63 0.76 2.72
C LEU A 255 -5.64 1.32 1.71
N SER A 256 -5.90 1.15 0.40
CA SER A 256 -5.00 1.64 -0.65
C SER A 256 -4.95 3.16 -0.69
N CYS A 257 -6.10 3.83 -0.78
CA CYS A 257 -6.16 5.29 -0.93
C CYS A 257 -5.61 6.00 0.30
N ALA A 258 -5.85 5.49 1.52
CA ALA A 258 -5.27 6.06 2.73
C ALA A 258 -3.74 5.85 2.78
N SER A 259 -3.24 4.70 2.30
CA SER A 259 -1.80 4.44 2.25
C SER A 259 -1.10 5.31 1.20
N VAL A 260 -1.67 5.39 -0.01
CA VAL A 260 -1.14 6.18 -1.12
C VAL A 260 -1.18 7.67 -0.81
N SER A 261 -2.20 8.16 -0.10
CA SER A 261 -2.28 9.57 0.26
C SER A 261 -1.09 10.03 1.11
N MET A 262 -0.46 9.13 1.89
CA MET A 262 0.71 9.44 2.73
C MET A 262 2.05 8.99 2.12
N ALA A 263 2.07 7.88 1.38
CA ALA A 263 3.28 7.28 0.83
C ALA A 263 3.54 7.62 -0.65
N GLY A 264 2.59 8.27 -1.32
CA GLY A 264 2.63 8.51 -2.77
C GLY A 264 2.24 7.28 -3.59
N GLY A 265 2.32 7.42 -4.92
CA GLY A 265 1.90 6.41 -5.89
C GLY A 265 2.82 5.18 -5.97
N ILE A 266 2.90 4.36 -4.92
CA ILE A 266 3.82 3.21 -4.86
C ILE A 266 3.19 1.93 -5.42
N GLY A 267 3.50 1.60 -6.68
CA GLY A 267 3.07 0.35 -7.31
C GLY A 267 3.78 -0.90 -6.77
N PHE A 268 3.35 -2.07 -7.24
CA PHE A 268 3.95 -3.41 -7.03
C PHE A 268 3.87 -3.99 -5.61
N ILE A 269 3.73 -3.21 -4.54
CA ILE A 269 3.61 -3.77 -3.18
C ILE A 269 2.38 -4.67 -3.08
N GLY A 270 1.25 -4.21 -3.59
CA GLY A 270 0.00 -4.96 -3.62
C GLY A 270 0.06 -6.20 -4.51
N LEU A 271 1.01 -6.27 -5.44
CA LEU A 271 1.26 -7.46 -6.26
C LEU A 271 2.19 -8.46 -5.56
N VAL A 272 3.37 -7.99 -5.15
CA VAL A 272 4.50 -8.82 -4.70
C VAL A 272 4.24 -9.39 -3.30
N ALA A 273 3.77 -8.57 -2.36
CA ALA A 273 3.61 -8.99 -0.97
C ALA A 273 2.63 -10.17 -0.79
N PRO A 274 1.39 -10.14 -1.32
CA PRO A 274 0.49 -11.28 -1.21
C PRO A 274 0.94 -12.49 -2.01
N HIS A 275 1.69 -12.30 -3.11
CA HIS A 275 2.27 -13.41 -3.85
C HIS A 275 3.32 -14.17 -3.02
N ILE A 276 4.26 -13.45 -2.40
CA ILE A 276 5.27 -14.05 -1.50
C ILE A 276 4.57 -14.72 -0.32
N ALA A 277 3.60 -14.06 0.31
CA ALA A 277 2.85 -14.61 1.43
C ALA A 277 2.21 -15.96 1.07
N ARG A 278 1.51 -16.05 -0.08
CA ARG A 278 0.88 -17.30 -0.52
C ARG A 278 1.87 -18.43 -0.75
N LYS A 279 3.05 -18.12 -1.30
CA LYS A 279 4.11 -19.12 -1.51
C LYS A 279 4.67 -19.66 -0.19
N LEU A 280 4.70 -18.83 0.85
CA LEU A 280 5.28 -19.19 2.14
C LEU A 280 4.31 -19.93 3.07
N VAL A 281 3.02 -19.56 3.09
CA VAL A 281 2.04 -20.12 4.06
C VAL A 281 0.78 -20.73 3.42
N GLY A 282 0.72 -20.80 2.09
CA GLY A 282 -0.39 -21.36 1.34
C GLY A 282 -1.46 -20.33 0.94
N THR A 283 -2.52 -20.80 0.29
CA THR A 283 -3.56 -19.96 -0.34
C THR A 283 -4.71 -19.58 0.61
N THR A 284 -4.69 -20.05 1.86
CA THR A 284 -5.73 -19.77 2.85
C THR A 284 -5.62 -18.35 3.39
N TYR A 285 -6.65 -17.52 3.15
CA TYR A 285 -6.64 -16.09 3.51
C TYR A 285 -6.34 -15.82 5.00
N GLN A 286 -6.79 -16.68 5.92
CA GLN A 286 -6.51 -16.54 7.35
C GLN A 286 -5.02 -16.49 7.67
N HIS A 287 -4.20 -17.19 6.87
CA HIS A 287 -2.77 -17.32 7.08
C HIS A 287 -1.98 -16.29 6.28
N PHE A 288 -2.25 -16.17 4.98
CA PHE A 288 -1.42 -15.32 4.13
C PHE A 288 -1.81 -13.85 4.18
N LEU A 289 -3.04 -13.48 4.58
CA LEU A 289 -3.48 -12.08 4.61
C LEU A 289 -2.69 -11.24 5.65
N PRO A 290 -2.51 -11.69 6.91
CA PRO A 290 -1.65 -10.98 7.86
C PRO A 290 -0.19 -10.91 7.38
N LEU A 291 0.32 -12.01 6.83
CA LEU A 291 1.68 -12.08 6.32
C LEU A 291 1.89 -11.15 5.11
N ALA A 292 0.89 -10.98 4.24
CA ALA A 292 0.93 -10.03 3.13
C ALA A 292 1.08 -8.59 3.62
N GLY A 293 0.40 -8.23 4.71
CA GLY A 293 0.60 -6.93 5.37
C GLY A 293 2.02 -6.76 5.92
N ILE A 294 2.54 -7.77 6.63
CA ILE A 294 3.90 -7.72 7.20
C ILE A 294 4.96 -7.63 6.10
N ILE A 295 4.82 -8.41 5.03
CA ILE A 295 5.73 -8.36 3.88
C ILE A 295 5.64 -7.01 3.18
N GLY A 296 4.44 -6.44 3.02
CA GLY A 296 4.25 -5.12 2.44
C GLY A 296 4.94 -4.03 3.25
N MET A 297 4.83 -4.06 4.59
CA MET A 297 5.61 -3.21 5.49
C MET A 297 7.11 -3.38 5.28
N ILE A 298 7.62 -4.61 5.28
CA ILE A 298 9.06 -4.86 5.13
C ILE A 298 9.58 -4.31 3.81
N ILE A 299 8.88 -4.57 2.71
CA ILE A 299 9.26 -4.08 1.37
C ILE A 299 9.33 -2.56 1.37
N LEU A 300 8.30 -1.90 1.90
CA LEU A 300 8.21 -0.45 1.83
C LEU A 300 9.22 0.25 2.76
N VAL A 301 9.39 -0.25 4.00
CA VAL A 301 10.39 0.31 4.93
C VAL A 301 11.80 0.10 4.42
N LEU A 302 12.12 -1.07 3.86
CA LEU A 302 13.42 -1.31 3.23
C LEU A 302 13.65 -0.38 2.03
N ALA A 303 12.65 -0.22 1.16
CA ALA A 303 12.75 0.64 -0.01
C ALA A 303 12.94 2.12 0.37
N ASP A 304 12.21 2.61 1.37
CA ASP A 304 12.37 3.98 1.89
C ASP A 304 13.76 4.18 2.51
N THR A 305 14.23 3.19 3.28
CA THR A 305 15.54 3.21 3.92
C THR A 305 16.68 3.20 2.91
N ILE A 306 16.61 2.34 1.90
CA ILE A 306 17.58 2.28 0.80
C ILE A 306 17.59 3.60 0.03
N GLY A 307 16.41 4.11 -0.35
CA GLY A 307 16.27 5.32 -1.14
C GLY A 307 16.85 6.56 -0.47
N ARG A 308 16.74 6.64 0.87
CA ARG A 308 17.28 7.79 1.64
C ARG A 308 18.72 7.63 2.11
N SER A 309 19.21 6.41 2.37
CA SER A 309 20.54 6.19 2.96
C SER A 309 21.64 5.93 1.95
N ILE A 310 21.34 5.35 0.78
CA ILE A 310 22.38 5.02 -0.22
C ILE A 310 22.64 6.21 -1.16
N PHE A 311 21.62 7.02 -1.43
CA PHE A 311 21.64 8.05 -2.46
C PHE A 311 21.67 9.46 -1.87
N GLU A 312 22.62 9.74 -0.98
CA GLU A 312 22.79 11.09 -0.42
C GLU A 312 23.63 11.99 -1.36
N PRO A 313 23.33 13.30 -1.48
CA PRO A 313 22.23 14.04 -0.84
C PRO A 313 20.87 13.92 -1.58
N ASN A 314 20.86 13.34 -2.78
CA ASN A 314 19.70 13.26 -3.67
C ASN A 314 18.88 11.98 -3.45
N SER A 315 18.11 11.95 -2.35
CA SER A 315 17.30 10.78 -2.00
C SER A 315 16.37 10.32 -3.13
N ILE A 316 16.40 9.01 -3.38
CA ILE A 316 15.54 8.37 -4.39
C ILE A 316 14.19 8.02 -3.76
N PRO A 317 13.05 8.29 -4.44
CA PRO A 317 11.73 7.88 -3.98
C PRO A 317 11.62 6.37 -3.76
N ALA A 318 10.98 5.95 -2.67
CA ALA A 318 10.80 4.55 -2.31
C ALA A 318 10.15 3.73 -3.43
N GLY A 319 9.18 4.30 -4.16
CA GLY A 319 8.51 3.64 -5.28
C GLY A 319 9.45 3.27 -6.43
N VAL A 320 10.48 4.06 -6.69
CA VAL A 320 11.53 3.73 -7.68
C VAL A 320 12.33 2.52 -7.23
N VAL A 321 12.70 2.45 -5.94
CA VAL A 321 13.41 1.30 -5.37
C VAL A 321 12.53 0.04 -5.40
N VAL A 322 11.26 0.16 -5.02
CA VAL A 322 10.30 -0.95 -5.11
C VAL A 322 10.14 -1.44 -6.55
N ALA A 323 10.01 -0.53 -7.52
CA ALA A 323 9.86 -0.90 -8.94
C ALA A 323 11.13 -1.59 -9.48
N ALA A 324 12.32 -1.09 -9.12
CA ALA A 324 13.60 -1.66 -9.53
C ALA A 324 13.80 -3.10 -9.03
N LEU A 325 13.31 -3.42 -7.82
CA LEU A 325 13.37 -4.77 -7.26
C LEU A 325 12.20 -5.65 -7.72
N GLY A 326 11.00 -5.06 -7.78
CA GLY A 326 9.74 -5.76 -8.05
C GLY A 326 9.60 -6.20 -9.51
N ALA A 327 10.00 -5.36 -10.48
CA ALA A 327 9.85 -5.68 -11.90
C ALA A 327 10.70 -6.90 -12.34
N PRO A 328 12.01 -7.01 -12.00
CA PRO A 328 12.79 -8.20 -12.32
C PRO A 328 12.26 -9.45 -11.62
N TYR A 329 11.86 -9.35 -10.35
CA TYR A 329 11.26 -10.46 -9.62
C TYR A 329 9.99 -10.97 -10.30
N PHE A 330 9.15 -10.03 -10.77
CA PHE A 330 7.92 -10.36 -11.48
C PHE A 330 8.19 -11.02 -12.84
N LEU A 331 9.12 -10.49 -13.62
CA LEU A 331 9.54 -11.11 -14.90
C LEU A 331 10.09 -12.52 -14.68
N TYR A 332 10.95 -12.72 -13.68
CA TYR A 332 11.43 -14.04 -13.30
C TYR A 332 10.28 -15.00 -12.97
N LEU A 333 9.31 -14.56 -12.19
CA LEU A 333 8.15 -15.37 -11.84
C LEU A 333 7.34 -15.80 -13.07
N LEU A 334 7.13 -14.89 -14.04
CA LEU A 334 6.44 -15.21 -15.30
C LEU A 334 7.17 -16.29 -16.09
N THR A 335 8.50 -16.29 -16.10
CA THR A 335 9.27 -17.34 -16.78
C THR A 335 9.12 -18.72 -16.12
N LYS A 336 8.85 -18.77 -14.80
CA LYS A 336 8.61 -20.02 -14.06
C LYS A 336 7.17 -20.54 -14.11
N THR A 337 6.23 -19.73 -14.60
CA THR A 337 4.81 -20.10 -14.69
C THR A 337 4.43 -20.62 -16.08
N LYS A 338 5.41 -20.85 -16.96
CA LYS A 338 5.28 -21.70 -18.14
C LYS A 338 5.50 -23.15 -17.75
#